data_AF-A0A102DEN2-F1
#
_entry.id   AF-A0A102DEN2-F1
#
_cell.length_a   1.000
_cell.length_b   1.000
_cell.length_c   1.000
_cell.angle_alpha   90.00
_cell.angle_beta   90.00
_cell.angle_gamma   90.00
#
_symmetry.space_group_name_H-M   'P 1'
#
loop_
_entity.id
_entity.type
_entity.pdbx_description
1 polymer ?
#
loop_
_entity_poly.entity_id
_entity_poly.type
_entity_poly.pdbx_seq_one_letter_code
_entity_poly.pdbx_strand_id
1 'polypeptide(L)'
;MRTFITFRVLRILPALFTEVSLSALIFGPMLTVLPLRGYFTSPEFFEYFGSFIGRARFSLPGVFLDNPMPKLVNGALWTVGPEIFCYVTLSLLIVTGIYRQRRAMLAVTILFMLSCIWSDQIDTQAILRALPSRSLICAFLFGNLIYLYRDKLPYSQLLAVGVFVVSLGAIAVAEYSSAYNFLIYPAILGLSYVTAIIGFSPLPPLPFFHRGDYSYGIYIYGFPIQQALLHFFPAHRTALFVTVTALPLTLLCAIGSWHLIEKPVLGLRKHLLPKQRRPVEQEGTVRAWTPRTVGITVCLLAYGLFVAHASALFPLRSAAGRLLGANTPTTTQAGPQF
;
A
#
# COMPACT_ATOMS: atom_id res chain seq x y z
N MET A 1 0.24 6.10 -25.03
CA MET A 1 -0.11 4.77 -24.49
C MET A 1 1.12 3.89 -24.27
N ARG A 2 1.91 3.56 -25.32
CA ARG A 2 3.11 2.69 -25.21
C ARG A 2 4.06 3.08 -24.07
N THR A 3 4.46 4.34 -24.01
CA THR A 3 5.27 4.90 -22.92
C THR A 3 4.70 4.60 -21.53
N PHE A 4 3.41 4.85 -21.31
CA PHE A 4 2.77 4.68 -20.01
C PHE A 4 2.85 3.22 -19.54
N ILE A 5 2.47 2.28 -20.41
CA ILE A 5 2.48 0.84 -20.09
C ILE A 5 3.90 0.36 -19.81
N THR A 6 4.85 0.72 -20.67
CA THR A 6 6.26 0.30 -20.51
C THR A 6 6.84 0.76 -19.17
N PHE A 7 6.59 2.00 -18.75
CA PHE A 7 7.08 2.49 -17.46
C PHE A 7 6.46 1.76 -16.26
N ARG A 8 5.20 1.33 -16.35
CA ARG A 8 4.54 0.60 -15.26
C ARG A 8 5.01 -0.85 -15.17
N VAL A 9 5.09 -1.53 -16.31
CA VAL A 9 5.59 -2.90 -16.38
C VAL A 9 7.03 -2.99 -15.87
N LEU A 10 7.92 -2.11 -16.35
CA LEU A 10 9.33 -2.12 -15.93
C LEU A 10 9.56 -1.68 -14.48
N ARG A 11 8.56 -1.06 -13.84
CA ARG A 11 8.64 -0.66 -12.42
C ARG A 11 8.20 -1.80 -11.49
N ILE A 12 7.12 -2.50 -11.84
CA ILE A 12 6.43 -3.42 -10.92
C ILE A 12 6.91 -4.86 -11.12
N LEU A 13 6.96 -5.29 -12.38
CA LEU A 13 7.20 -6.69 -12.72
C LEU A 13 8.55 -7.22 -12.22
N PRO A 14 9.67 -6.48 -12.27
CA PRO A 14 10.96 -7.05 -11.87
C PRO A 14 11.03 -7.41 -10.37
N ALA A 15 10.59 -6.51 -9.50
CA ALA A 15 10.55 -6.77 -8.06
C ALA A 15 9.52 -7.83 -7.70
N LEU A 16 8.32 -7.79 -8.31
CA LEU A 16 7.28 -8.80 -8.11
C LEU A 16 7.77 -10.20 -8.55
N PHE A 17 8.40 -10.28 -9.72
CA PHE A 17 8.98 -11.52 -10.24
C PHE A 17 10.03 -12.09 -9.30
N THR A 18 10.92 -11.22 -8.83
CA THR A 18 11.99 -11.61 -7.90
C THR A 18 11.41 -12.14 -6.61
N GLU A 19 10.51 -11.41 -5.97
CA GLU A 19 9.94 -11.80 -4.68
C GLU A 19 9.17 -13.12 -4.78
N VAL A 20 8.24 -13.24 -5.73
CA VAL A 20 7.43 -14.47 -5.89
C VAL A 20 8.34 -15.66 -6.18
N SER A 21 9.37 -15.49 -7.00
CA SER A 21 10.33 -16.56 -7.30
C SER A 21 11.17 -16.92 -6.08
N LEU A 22 11.66 -15.95 -5.30
CA LEU A 22 12.40 -16.21 -4.06
C LEU A 22 11.51 -16.92 -3.03
N SER A 23 10.26 -16.47 -2.87
CA SER A 23 9.29 -17.06 -1.97
C SER A 23 8.94 -18.50 -2.36
N ALA A 24 8.70 -18.77 -3.64
CA ALA A 24 8.34 -20.10 -4.13
C ALA A 24 9.53 -21.06 -4.26
N LEU A 25 10.71 -20.61 -4.69
CA LEU A 25 11.83 -21.49 -5.01
C LEU A 25 12.87 -21.60 -3.90
N ILE A 26 12.94 -20.63 -2.98
CA ILE A 26 13.92 -20.62 -1.89
C ILE A 26 13.22 -20.74 -0.54
N PHE A 27 12.39 -19.77 -0.16
CA PHE A 27 11.76 -19.79 1.16
C PHE A 27 10.79 -20.97 1.32
N GLY A 28 9.96 -21.25 0.32
CA GLY A 28 9.00 -22.35 0.38
C GLY A 28 9.65 -23.71 0.65
N PRO A 29 10.62 -24.16 -0.16
CA PRO A 29 11.34 -25.42 0.06
C PRO A 29 12.10 -25.49 1.39
N MET A 30 12.60 -24.35 1.89
CA MET A 30 13.32 -24.30 3.18
C MET A 30 12.39 -24.38 4.39
N LEU A 31 11.12 -23.98 4.24
CA LEU A 31 10.17 -23.77 5.34
C LEU A 31 8.95 -24.69 5.28
N THR A 32 8.80 -25.48 4.22
CA THR A 32 7.68 -26.39 4.06
C THR A 32 7.80 -27.61 4.97
N VAL A 33 6.66 -28.04 5.53
CA VAL A 33 6.56 -29.30 6.27
C VAL A 33 6.39 -30.52 5.34
N LEU A 34 6.18 -30.29 4.04
CA LEU A 34 5.96 -31.35 3.05
C LEU A 34 7.29 -31.86 2.48
N PRO A 35 7.36 -33.14 2.05
CA PRO A 35 8.49 -33.60 1.24
C PRO A 35 8.63 -32.74 -0.02
N LEU A 36 9.87 -32.39 -0.41
CA LEU A 36 10.15 -31.50 -1.55
C LEU A 36 9.45 -31.93 -2.85
N ARG A 37 9.37 -33.24 -3.10
CA ARG A 37 8.63 -33.76 -4.25
C ARG A 37 7.16 -33.35 -4.19
N GLY A 38 6.50 -33.51 -3.04
CA GLY A 38 5.11 -33.13 -2.85
C GLY A 38 4.89 -31.62 -2.95
N TYR A 39 5.86 -30.82 -2.49
CA TYR A 39 5.85 -29.36 -2.63
C TYR A 39 5.85 -28.93 -4.12
N PHE A 40 6.82 -29.39 -4.91
CA PHE A 40 6.96 -29.00 -6.31
C PHE A 40 5.91 -29.60 -7.25
N THR A 41 5.26 -30.70 -6.87
CA THR A 41 4.15 -31.28 -7.65
C THR A 41 2.78 -30.70 -7.27
N SER A 42 2.69 -29.90 -6.21
CA SER A 42 1.41 -29.36 -5.74
C SER A 42 0.85 -28.32 -6.72
N PRO A 43 -0.45 -28.33 -7.03
CA PRO A 43 -1.09 -27.27 -7.80
C PRO A 43 -0.91 -25.88 -7.17
N GLU A 44 -0.92 -25.79 -5.83
CA GLU A 44 -0.77 -24.52 -5.10
C GLU A 44 0.57 -23.83 -5.41
N PHE A 45 1.63 -24.60 -5.63
CA PHE A 45 2.94 -24.07 -6.02
C PHE A 45 2.86 -23.33 -7.37
N PHE A 46 2.19 -23.93 -8.35
CA PHE A 46 2.01 -23.31 -9.68
C PHE A 46 1.05 -22.13 -9.62
N GLU A 47 -0.02 -22.23 -8.83
CA GLU A 47 -0.98 -21.15 -8.65
C GLU A 47 -0.35 -19.91 -8.02
N TYR A 48 0.68 -20.06 -7.20
CA TYR A 48 1.38 -18.94 -6.58
C TYR A 48 1.97 -17.96 -7.61
N PHE A 49 2.49 -18.47 -8.74
CA PHE A 49 2.97 -17.66 -9.86
C PHE A 49 1.86 -16.91 -10.62
N GLY A 50 0.60 -17.26 -10.40
CA GLY A 50 -0.56 -16.50 -10.89
C GLY A 50 -0.59 -15.05 -10.42
N SER A 51 0.13 -14.75 -9.33
CA SER A 51 0.29 -13.40 -8.78
C SER A 51 0.89 -12.42 -9.80
N PHE A 52 1.66 -12.88 -10.79
CA PHE A 52 2.20 -12.04 -11.87
C PHE A 52 1.14 -11.37 -12.74
N ILE A 53 -0.04 -11.98 -12.85
CA ILE A 53 -1.14 -11.50 -13.69
C ILE A 53 -2.27 -10.93 -12.81
N GLY A 54 -1.98 -10.66 -11.53
CA GLY A 54 -2.94 -10.09 -10.60
C GLY A 54 -3.91 -11.09 -9.97
N ARG A 55 -3.70 -12.40 -10.18
CA ARG A 55 -4.38 -13.45 -9.40
C ARG A 55 -3.59 -13.71 -8.13
N ALA A 56 -3.77 -12.83 -7.16
CA ALA A 56 -3.03 -12.91 -5.90
C ALA A 56 -3.33 -14.24 -5.18
N ARG A 57 -2.30 -15.07 -5.03
CA ARG A 57 -2.32 -16.26 -4.20
C ARG A 57 -1.33 -16.05 -3.07
N PHE A 58 -1.80 -16.24 -1.84
CA PHE A 58 -1.04 -15.88 -0.65
C PHE A 58 -0.31 -17.06 -0.01
N SER A 59 -0.65 -18.30 -0.40
CA SER A 59 -0.18 -19.52 0.24
C SER A 59 0.72 -20.35 -0.65
N LEU A 60 1.68 -21.02 -0.03
CA LEU A 60 2.50 -22.07 -0.63
C LEU A 60 2.28 -23.38 0.13
N PRO A 61 2.46 -24.55 -0.52
CA PRO A 61 2.18 -25.85 0.08
C PRO A 61 2.97 -26.06 1.39
N GLY A 62 2.26 -26.18 2.51
CA GLY A 62 2.86 -26.53 3.82
C GLY A 62 3.77 -25.46 4.44
N VAL A 63 3.71 -24.20 4.00
CA VAL A 63 4.56 -23.11 4.51
C VAL A 63 3.81 -22.28 5.57
N PHE A 64 4.48 -21.92 6.67
CA PHE A 64 3.97 -21.06 7.75
C PHE A 64 2.64 -21.52 8.39
N LEU A 65 2.51 -22.81 8.68
CA LEU A 65 1.28 -23.35 9.27
C LEU A 65 1.05 -22.89 10.73
N ASP A 66 2.13 -22.69 11.49
CA ASP A 66 2.08 -22.38 12.94
C ASP A 66 2.28 -20.88 13.26
N ASN A 67 2.33 -20.04 12.23
CA ASN A 67 2.47 -18.59 12.39
C ASN A 67 1.15 -17.96 12.84
N PRO A 68 1.18 -16.78 13.50
CA PRO A 68 -0.04 -16.06 13.90
C PRO A 68 -1.00 -15.79 12.73
N MET A 69 -0.47 -15.59 11.52
CA MET A 69 -1.25 -15.56 10.28
C MET A 69 -0.92 -16.82 9.47
N PRO A 70 -1.61 -17.94 9.72
CA PRO A 70 -1.23 -19.23 9.16
C PRO A 70 -1.44 -19.24 7.64
N LYS A 71 -0.59 -19.98 6.92
CA LYS A 71 -0.61 -20.18 5.46
C LYS A 71 -0.34 -18.94 4.60
N LEU A 72 -0.27 -17.73 5.17
CA LEU A 72 0.03 -16.51 4.42
C LEU A 72 1.53 -16.31 4.29
N VAL A 73 2.06 -16.49 3.08
CA VAL A 73 3.45 -16.23 2.72
C VAL A 73 3.68 -14.75 2.42
N ASN A 74 2.83 -14.17 1.58
CA ASN A 74 2.95 -12.76 1.22
C ASN A 74 1.58 -12.09 1.11
N GLY A 75 1.15 -11.41 2.18
CA GLY A 75 -0.06 -10.61 2.16
C GLY A 75 0.00 -9.44 1.19
N ALA A 76 1.17 -8.84 0.94
CA ALA A 76 1.31 -7.64 0.10
C ALA A 76 0.87 -7.86 -1.37
N LEU A 77 0.77 -9.10 -1.83
CA LEU A 77 0.32 -9.41 -3.20
C LEU A 77 -1.12 -8.97 -3.49
N TRP A 78 -1.93 -8.66 -2.46
CA TRP A 78 -3.35 -8.36 -2.63
C TRP A 78 -3.62 -7.12 -3.50
N THR A 79 -2.71 -6.15 -3.52
CA THR A 79 -2.90 -4.89 -4.28
C THR A 79 -2.59 -5.03 -5.76
N VAL A 80 -1.81 -6.05 -6.17
CA VAL A 80 -1.30 -6.19 -7.54
C VAL A 80 -2.46 -6.32 -8.55
N GLY A 81 -3.48 -7.12 -8.22
CA GLY A 81 -4.68 -7.27 -9.06
C GLY A 81 -5.43 -5.96 -9.27
N PRO A 82 -5.89 -5.29 -8.19
CA PRO A 82 -6.51 -3.97 -8.27
C PRO A 82 -5.64 -2.91 -8.96
N GLU A 83 -4.33 -2.96 -8.77
CA GLU A 83 -3.37 -2.05 -9.40
C GLU A 83 -3.31 -2.25 -10.93
N ILE A 84 -3.22 -3.50 -11.41
CA ILE A 84 -3.28 -3.82 -12.84
C ILE A 84 -4.62 -3.34 -13.43
N PHE A 85 -5.73 -3.56 -12.73
CA PHE A 85 -7.05 -3.09 -13.15
C PHE A 85 -7.09 -1.55 -13.29
N CYS A 86 -6.51 -0.81 -12.35
CA CYS A 86 -6.41 0.65 -12.44
C CYS A 86 -5.61 1.09 -13.67
N TYR A 87 -4.49 0.43 -13.97
CA TYR A 87 -3.68 0.77 -15.15
C TYR A 87 -4.35 0.43 -16.47
N VAL A 88 -5.05 -0.70 -16.55
CA VAL A 88 -5.84 -1.06 -17.74
C VAL A 88 -6.96 -0.03 -17.94
N THR A 89 -7.73 0.26 -16.88
CA THR A 89 -8.82 1.25 -16.92
C THR A 89 -8.32 2.62 -17.32
N LEU A 90 -7.22 3.11 -16.72
CA LEU A 90 -6.64 4.39 -17.08
C LEU A 90 -6.14 4.40 -18.53
N SER A 91 -5.55 3.30 -19.00
CA SER A 91 -5.11 3.18 -20.40
C SER A 91 -6.30 3.30 -21.37
N LEU A 92 -7.43 2.68 -21.04
CA LEU A 92 -8.68 2.82 -21.82
C LEU A 92 -9.18 4.27 -21.80
N LEU A 93 -9.23 4.91 -20.62
CA LEU A 93 -9.66 6.31 -20.48
C LEU A 93 -8.76 7.30 -21.25
N ILE A 94 -7.47 7.00 -21.37
CA ILE A 94 -6.53 7.78 -22.18
C ILE A 94 -6.82 7.61 -23.67
N VAL A 95 -7.07 6.39 -24.13
CA VAL A 95 -7.35 6.09 -25.55
C VAL A 95 -8.68 6.66 -26.00
N THR A 96 -9.73 6.56 -25.17
CA THR A 96 -11.06 7.14 -25.47
C THR A 96 -11.09 8.66 -25.37
N GLY A 97 -10.03 9.30 -24.86
CA GLY A 97 -9.94 10.74 -24.69
C GLY A 97 -10.68 11.30 -23.47
N ILE A 98 -11.41 10.46 -22.72
CA ILE A 98 -12.12 10.83 -21.49
C ILE A 98 -11.15 11.44 -20.48
N TYR A 99 -9.93 10.90 -20.37
CA TYR A 99 -8.92 11.39 -19.44
C TYR A 99 -8.54 12.87 -19.67
N ARG A 100 -8.69 13.38 -20.90
CA ARG A 100 -8.35 14.78 -21.23
C ARG A 100 -9.44 15.75 -20.74
N GLN A 101 -10.65 15.26 -20.47
CA GLN A 101 -11.79 16.07 -20.07
C GLN A 101 -11.93 16.04 -18.54
N ARG A 102 -11.51 17.14 -17.88
CA ARG A 102 -11.55 17.25 -16.40
C ARG A 102 -12.92 16.90 -15.81
N ARG A 103 -14.01 17.38 -16.45
CA ARG A 103 -15.40 17.11 -16.05
C ARG A 103 -15.80 15.64 -16.23
N ALA A 104 -15.35 14.99 -17.30
CA ALA A 104 -15.66 13.59 -17.54
C ALA A 104 -14.96 12.69 -16.53
N MET A 105 -13.70 12.96 -16.21
CA MET A 105 -12.99 12.27 -15.13
C MET A 105 -13.66 12.48 -13.77
N LEU A 106 -14.13 13.70 -13.48
CA LEU A 106 -14.91 13.96 -12.26
C LEU A 106 -16.19 13.12 -12.22
N ALA A 107 -16.94 13.07 -13.34
CA ALA A 107 -18.14 12.25 -13.46
C ALA A 107 -17.85 10.76 -13.26
N VAL A 108 -16.80 10.22 -13.89
CA VAL A 108 -16.37 8.81 -13.72
C VAL A 108 -16.07 8.51 -12.25
N THR A 109 -15.33 9.39 -11.57
CA THR A 109 -15.00 9.20 -10.15
C THR A 109 -16.23 9.27 -9.25
N ILE A 110 -17.13 10.22 -9.48
CA ILE A 110 -18.38 10.34 -8.70
C ILE A 110 -19.27 9.12 -8.96
N LEU A 111 -19.46 8.71 -10.21
CA LEU A 111 -20.26 7.53 -10.55
C LEU A 111 -19.69 6.26 -9.92
N PHE A 112 -18.36 6.09 -9.94
CA PHE A 112 -17.72 4.96 -9.27
C PHE A 112 -17.95 5.00 -7.75
N MET A 113 -17.74 6.15 -7.11
CA MET A 113 -18.02 6.33 -5.67
C MET A 113 -19.48 5.99 -5.34
N LEU A 114 -20.44 6.54 -6.08
CA LEU A 114 -21.87 6.27 -5.87
C LEU A 114 -22.20 4.79 -6.09
N SER A 115 -21.58 4.14 -7.08
CA SER A 115 -21.77 2.70 -7.31
C SER A 115 -21.26 1.86 -6.14
N CYS A 116 -20.14 2.26 -5.53
CA CYS A 116 -19.61 1.61 -4.33
C CYS A 116 -20.55 1.80 -3.14
N ILE A 117 -21.01 3.03 -2.89
CA ILE A 117 -21.96 3.34 -1.80
C ILE A 117 -23.26 2.56 -1.98
N TRP A 118 -23.80 2.54 -3.19
CA TRP A 118 -25.03 1.81 -3.49
C TRP A 118 -24.86 0.29 -3.33
N SER A 119 -23.74 -0.26 -3.80
CA SER A 119 -23.41 -1.68 -3.60
C SER A 119 -23.27 -2.04 -2.12
N ASP A 120 -22.68 -1.16 -1.31
CA ASP A 120 -22.50 -1.37 0.13
C ASP A 120 -23.83 -1.40 0.89
N GLN A 121 -24.84 -0.67 0.41
CA GLN A 121 -26.19 -0.69 0.98
C GLN A 121 -26.96 -1.98 0.68
N ILE A 122 -26.70 -2.59 -0.48
CA ILE A 122 -27.37 -3.83 -0.91
C ILE A 122 -26.76 -5.05 -0.23
N ASP A 123 -25.44 -5.08 -0.09
CA ASP A 123 -24.71 -6.20 0.50
C ASP A 123 -23.68 -5.68 1.51
N THR A 124 -24.11 -5.49 2.75
CA THR A 124 -23.26 -5.03 3.85
C THR A 124 -22.11 -6.02 4.14
N GLN A 125 -22.27 -7.31 3.81
CA GLN A 125 -21.24 -8.34 4.00
C GLN A 125 -20.18 -8.30 2.88
N ALA A 126 -20.55 -7.86 1.67
CA ALA A 126 -19.60 -7.63 0.58
C ALA A 126 -18.64 -6.47 0.84
N ILE A 127 -18.98 -5.55 1.75
CA ILE A 127 -18.11 -4.43 2.14
C ILE A 127 -16.77 -4.97 2.62
N LEU A 128 -16.73 -5.90 3.58
CA LEU A 128 -15.47 -6.38 4.15
C LEU A 128 -14.53 -7.01 3.12
N ARG A 129 -15.09 -7.65 2.07
CA ARG A 129 -14.31 -8.30 1.02
C ARG A 129 -13.85 -7.34 -0.07
N ALA A 130 -14.71 -6.37 -0.42
CA ALA A 130 -14.48 -5.50 -1.58
C ALA A 130 -13.92 -4.12 -1.21
N LEU A 131 -14.10 -3.68 0.03
CA LEU A 131 -13.71 -2.36 0.52
C LEU A 131 -12.22 -2.06 0.31
N PRO A 132 -11.25 -2.97 0.58
CA PRO A 132 -9.85 -2.67 0.33
C PRO A 132 -9.56 -2.33 -1.14
N SER A 133 -10.10 -3.15 -2.06
CA SER A 133 -9.94 -2.96 -3.51
C SER A 133 -10.69 -1.72 -4.01
N ARG A 134 -11.93 -1.49 -3.55
CA ARG A 134 -12.72 -0.29 -3.88
C ARG A 134 -12.04 0.98 -3.39
N SER A 135 -11.50 0.96 -2.18
CA SER A 135 -10.78 2.07 -1.57
C SER A 135 -9.51 2.40 -2.35
N LEU A 136 -8.77 1.38 -2.78
CA LEU A 136 -7.59 1.55 -3.63
C LEU A 136 -7.95 2.20 -4.96
N ILE A 137 -9.01 1.72 -5.64
CA ILE A 137 -9.47 2.31 -6.90
C ILE A 137 -9.95 3.76 -6.69
N CYS A 138 -10.67 4.04 -5.60
CA CYS A 138 -11.07 5.41 -5.24
C CYS A 138 -9.85 6.32 -5.04
N ALA A 139 -8.86 5.89 -4.25
CA ALA A 139 -7.62 6.64 -4.04
C ALA A 139 -6.89 6.91 -5.36
N PHE A 140 -6.83 5.91 -6.25
CA PHE A 140 -6.25 6.05 -7.59
C PHE A 140 -7.00 7.10 -8.43
N LEU A 141 -8.33 7.05 -8.47
CA LEU A 141 -9.14 8.02 -9.21
C LEU A 141 -9.02 9.44 -8.63
N PHE A 142 -8.98 9.59 -7.31
CA PHE A 142 -8.76 10.88 -6.66
C PHE A 142 -7.36 11.44 -6.94
N GLY A 143 -6.32 10.60 -6.92
CA GLY A 143 -4.98 11.02 -7.33
C GLY A 143 -4.94 11.57 -8.75
N ASN A 144 -5.68 10.94 -9.68
CA ASN A 144 -5.83 11.44 -11.05
C ASN A 144 -6.59 12.77 -11.10
N LEU A 145 -7.66 12.94 -10.31
CA LEU A 145 -8.38 14.21 -10.23
C LEU A 145 -7.50 15.33 -9.65
N ILE A 146 -6.74 15.05 -8.60
CA ILE A 146 -5.78 16.00 -8.02
C ILE A 146 -4.79 16.46 -9.09
N TYR A 147 -4.24 15.53 -9.88
CA TYR A 147 -3.34 15.87 -10.97
C TYR A 147 -4.00 16.73 -12.07
N LEU A 148 -5.23 16.41 -12.46
CA LEU A 148 -5.98 17.13 -13.50
C LEU A 148 -6.47 18.52 -13.05
N TYR A 149 -6.74 18.68 -11.76
CA TYR A 149 -7.19 19.93 -11.13
C TYR A 149 -6.08 20.66 -10.36
N ARG A 150 -4.81 20.27 -10.56
CA ARG A 150 -3.65 20.85 -9.86
C ARG A 150 -3.55 22.38 -9.93
N ASP A 151 -4.01 22.98 -11.03
CA ASP A 151 -3.97 24.44 -11.21
C ASP A 151 -5.00 25.18 -10.33
N LYS A 152 -5.98 24.46 -9.77
CA LYS A 152 -7.07 24.99 -8.94
C LYS A 152 -6.98 24.56 -7.48
N LEU A 153 -6.21 23.52 -7.19
CA LEU A 153 -6.07 23.00 -5.83
C LEU A 153 -5.04 23.85 -5.06
N PRO A 154 -5.43 24.48 -3.93
CA PRO A 154 -4.49 25.27 -3.15
C PRO A 154 -3.48 24.34 -2.47
N TYR A 155 -2.21 24.71 -2.50
CA TYR A 155 -1.21 24.12 -1.60
C TYR A 155 -1.34 24.79 -0.23
N SER A 156 -2.06 24.17 0.70
CA SER A 156 -2.22 24.67 2.07
C SER A 156 -2.08 23.55 3.10
N GLN A 157 -1.12 23.71 4.01
CA GLN A 157 -0.85 22.76 5.08
C GLN A 157 -1.90 22.80 6.18
N LEU A 158 -2.46 23.98 6.46
CA LEU A 158 -3.57 24.10 7.41
C LEU A 158 -4.81 23.39 6.86
N LEU A 159 -5.08 23.53 5.57
CA LEU A 159 -6.15 22.78 4.91
C LEU A 159 -5.88 21.28 4.95
N ALA A 160 -4.63 20.85 4.71
CA ALA A 160 -4.25 19.44 4.81
C ALA A 160 -4.50 18.87 6.21
N VAL A 161 -4.12 19.57 7.28
CA VAL A 161 -4.40 19.15 8.65
C VAL A 161 -5.91 19.08 8.91
N GLY A 162 -6.67 20.09 8.51
CA GLY A 162 -8.13 20.10 8.66
C GLY A 162 -8.80 18.93 7.93
N VAL A 163 -8.42 18.71 6.67
CA VAL A 163 -8.91 17.58 5.85
C VAL A 163 -8.49 16.23 6.44
N PHE A 164 -7.28 16.13 6.97
CA PHE A 164 -6.79 14.92 7.64
C PHE A 164 -7.64 14.59 8.87
N VAL A 165 -7.88 15.57 9.76
CA VAL A 165 -8.72 15.39 10.95
C VAL A 165 -10.15 15.00 10.59
N VAL A 166 -10.75 15.67 9.60
CA VAL A 166 -12.09 15.33 9.11
C VAL A 166 -12.13 13.91 8.53
N SER A 167 -11.10 13.51 7.79
CA SER A 167 -11.00 12.16 7.21
C SER A 167 -10.86 11.09 8.29
N LEU A 168 -10.05 11.33 9.32
CA LEU A 168 -9.95 10.42 10.47
C LEU A 168 -11.27 10.33 11.24
N GLY A 169 -11.96 11.46 11.45
CA GLY A 169 -13.27 11.48 12.08
C GLY A 169 -14.31 10.69 11.28
N ALA A 170 -14.31 10.83 9.95
CA ALA A 170 -15.18 10.06 9.06
C ALA A 170 -14.91 8.55 9.13
N ILE A 171 -13.63 8.15 9.20
CA ILE A 171 -13.25 6.73 9.38
C ILE A 171 -13.72 6.23 10.76
N ALA A 172 -13.50 6.98 11.83
CA ALA A 172 -13.93 6.59 13.17
C ALA A 172 -15.46 6.43 13.28
N VAL A 173 -16.23 7.31 12.62
CA VAL A 173 -17.70 7.20 12.57
C VAL A 173 -18.15 5.98 11.76
N ALA A 174 -17.46 5.68 10.65
CA ALA A 174 -17.71 4.47 9.86
C ALA A 174 -17.42 3.20 10.66
N GLU A 175 -16.33 3.17 11.44
CA GLU A 175 -16.00 2.04 12.32
C GLU A 175 -17.02 1.86 13.45
N TYR A 176 -17.60 2.95 13.96
CA TYR A 176 -18.58 2.89 15.04
C TYR A 176 -19.92 2.27 14.59
N SER A 177 -20.35 2.52 13.36
CA SER A 177 -21.63 1.99 12.85
C SER A 177 -21.59 1.75 11.34
N SER A 178 -22.02 0.56 10.95
CA SER A 178 -22.10 0.13 9.56
C SER A 178 -23.01 1.02 8.69
N ALA A 179 -23.98 1.73 9.32
CA ALA A 179 -24.83 2.70 8.63
C ALA A 179 -24.03 3.87 8.03
N TYR A 180 -22.84 4.16 8.55
CA TYR A 180 -21.97 5.25 8.12
C TYR A 180 -20.75 4.78 7.33
N ASN A 181 -20.68 3.51 6.91
CA ASN A 181 -19.56 2.97 6.11
C ASN A 181 -19.28 3.78 4.83
N PHE A 182 -20.31 4.40 4.24
CA PHE A 182 -20.17 5.23 3.05
C PHE A 182 -19.22 6.43 3.26
N LEU A 183 -18.98 6.86 4.50
CA LEU A 183 -18.05 7.95 4.84
C LEU A 183 -16.58 7.61 4.53
N ILE A 184 -16.25 6.33 4.33
CA ILE A 184 -14.90 5.89 3.98
C ILE A 184 -14.49 6.47 2.61
N TYR A 185 -15.40 6.53 1.63
CA TYR A 185 -15.07 7.04 0.29
C TYR A 185 -14.66 8.53 0.26
N PRO A 186 -15.42 9.47 0.88
CA PRO A 186 -14.97 10.86 0.99
C PRO A 186 -13.76 11.01 1.93
N ALA A 187 -13.58 10.15 2.94
CA ALA A 187 -12.36 10.15 3.75
C ALA A 187 -11.12 9.84 2.89
N ILE A 188 -11.23 8.89 1.96
CA ILE A 188 -10.13 8.53 1.04
C ILE A 188 -9.78 9.69 0.10
N LEU A 189 -10.76 10.49 -0.34
CA LEU A 189 -10.51 11.73 -1.11
C LEU A 189 -9.64 12.68 -0.27
N GLY A 190 -10.03 12.91 0.98
CA GLY A 190 -9.29 13.77 1.89
C GLY A 190 -7.86 13.28 2.14
N LEU A 191 -7.70 11.99 2.42
CA LEU A 191 -6.39 11.36 2.59
C LEU A 191 -5.54 11.44 1.33
N SER A 192 -6.13 11.28 0.13
CA SER A 192 -5.41 11.42 -1.14
C SER A 192 -4.86 12.84 -1.34
N TYR A 193 -5.64 13.87 -0.95
CA TYR A 193 -5.17 15.25 -0.94
C TYR A 193 -4.03 15.46 0.06
N VAL A 194 -4.15 14.91 1.27
CA VAL A 194 -3.09 14.97 2.29
C VAL A 194 -1.81 14.30 1.78
N THR A 195 -1.90 13.11 1.18
CA THR A 195 -0.77 12.41 0.56
C THR A 195 -0.12 13.25 -0.53
N ALA A 196 -0.92 13.91 -1.38
CA ALA A 196 -0.38 14.81 -2.40
C ALA A 196 0.37 16.00 -1.79
N ILE A 197 -0.20 16.66 -0.76
CA ILE A 197 0.48 17.77 -0.07
C ILE A 197 1.78 17.32 0.56
N ILE A 198 1.82 16.16 1.23
CA ILE A 198 3.05 15.58 1.80
C ILE A 198 4.08 15.33 0.68
N GLY A 199 3.66 14.74 -0.45
CA GLY A 199 4.55 14.43 -1.57
C GLY A 199 5.13 15.66 -2.29
N PHE A 200 4.41 16.78 -2.32
CA PHE A 200 4.90 18.04 -2.88
C PHE A 200 5.62 18.93 -1.85
N SER A 201 5.64 18.52 -0.58
CA SER A 201 6.32 19.27 0.46
C SER A 201 7.84 19.06 0.38
N PRO A 202 8.65 20.08 0.70
CA PRO A 202 10.11 19.96 0.75
C PRO A 202 10.52 19.16 1.99
N LEU A 203 10.39 17.84 1.92
CA LEU A 203 10.83 16.93 2.97
C LEU A 203 12.35 16.76 2.91
N PRO A 204 13.01 16.64 4.08
CA PRO A 204 14.45 16.40 4.09
C PRO A 204 14.76 15.10 3.36
N PRO A 205 15.81 15.11 2.52
CA PRO A 205 16.26 13.90 1.85
C PRO A 205 16.58 12.81 2.88
N LEU A 206 15.90 11.66 2.81
CA LEU A 206 16.25 10.52 3.66
C LEU A 206 17.61 9.96 3.20
N PRO A 207 18.57 9.72 4.11
CA PRO A 207 19.86 9.15 3.75
C PRO A 207 19.67 7.87 2.92
N PHE A 208 20.47 7.70 1.87
CA PHE A 208 20.47 6.55 0.96
C PHE A 208 19.26 6.39 0.02
N PHE A 209 18.08 6.93 0.35
CA PHE A 209 16.89 6.86 -0.52
C PHE A 209 17.02 7.65 -1.83
N HIS A 210 17.96 8.60 -1.93
CA HIS A 210 18.27 9.28 -3.18
C HIS A 210 19.00 8.41 -4.21
N ARG A 211 19.52 7.24 -3.79
CA ARG A 211 20.33 6.35 -4.63
C ARG A 211 19.50 5.34 -5.42
N GLY A 212 18.21 5.20 -5.13
CA GLY A 212 17.33 4.22 -5.77
C GLY A 212 15.88 4.31 -5.32
N ASP A 213 14.98 3.70 -6.07
CA ASP A 213 13.55 3.63 -5.71
C ASP A 213 13.27 2.34 -4.94
N TYR A 214 13.49 2.38 -3.62
CA TYR A 214 13.34 1.20 -2.76
C TYR A 214 11.91 0.96 -2.30
N SER A 215 11.00 1.90 -2.56
CA SER A 215 9.65 1.93 -1.99
C SER A 215 8.87 0.64 -2.28
N TYR A 216 8.94 0.18 -3.54
CA TYR A 216 8.23 -1.02 -3.98
C TYR A 216 8.88 -2.31 -3.46
N GLY A 217 10.22 -2.36 -3.39
CA GLY A 217 10.94 -3.46 -2.75
C GLY A 217 10.57 -3.60 -1.26
N ILE A 218 10.55 -2.48 -0.52
CA ILE A 218 10.16 -2.49 0.90
C ILE A 218 8.75 -3.04 1.08
N TYR A 219 7.85 -2.64 0.19
CA TYR A 219 6.47 -3.10 0.17
C TYR A 219 6.36 -4.61 -0.05
N ILE A 220 7.03 -5.16 -1.07
CA ILE A 220 6.83 -6.55 -1.48
C ILE A 220 7.59 -7.56 -0.60
N TYR A 221 8.79 -7.22 -0.14
CA TYR A 221 9.63 -8.11 0.67
C TYR A 221 9.27 -8.09 2.16
N GLY A 222 8.57 -7.06 2.64
CA GLY A 222 8.31 -6.88 4.07
C GLY A 222 7.53 -8.04 4.70
N PHE A 223 6.44 -8.47 4.07
CA PHE A 223 5.56 -9.50 4.63
C PHE A 223 6.23 -10.89 4.71
N PRO A 224 6.88 -11.41 3.65
CA PRO A 224 7.62 -12.68 3.74
C PRO A 224 8.71 -12.67 4.83
N ILE A 225 9.44 -11.56 4.97
CA ILE A 225 10.48 -11.42 6.00
C ILE A 225 9.86 -11.45 7.40
N GLN A 226 8.74 -10.76 7.61
CA GLN A 226 8.02 -10.81 8.89
C GLN A 226 7.52 -12.23 9.21
N GLN A 227 6.97 -12.95 8.23
CA GLN A 227 6.54 -14.35 8.40
C GLN A 227 7.71 -15.28 8.71
N ALA A 228 8.84 -15.13 8.03
CA ALA A 228 10.05 -15.90 8.31
C ALA A 228 10.57 -15.64 9.74
N LEU A 229 10.59 -14.39 10.19
CA LEU A 229 10.99 -14.05 11.56
C LEU A 229 10.06 -14.67 12.61
N LEU A 230 8.74 -14.62 12.39
CA LEU A 230 7.76 -15.22 13.29
C LEU A 230 7.86 -16.76 13.35
N HIS A 231 8.31 -17.37 12.26
CA HIS A 231 8.56 -18.81 12.17
C HIS A 231 9.83 -19.22 12.92
N PHE A 232 10.95 -18.52 12.70
CA PHE A 232 12.23 -18.84 13.32
C PHE A 232 12.32 -18.41 14.79
N PHE A 233 11.58 -17.37 15.19
CA PHE A 233 11.57 -16.86 16.56
C PHE A 233 10.16 -16.92 17.18
N PRO A 234 9.58 -18.12 17.36
CA PRO A 234 8.20 -18.26 17.85
C PRO A 234 8.02 -17.75 19.28
N ALA A 235 9.10 -17.68 20.07
CA ALA A 235 9.10 -17.09 21.41
C ALA A 235 9.07 -15.54 21.40
N HIS A 236 9.40 -14.90 20.28
CA HIS A 236 9.56 -13.44 20.16
C HIS A 236 8.60 -12.85 19.11
N ARG A 237 7.30 -13.06 19.31
CA ARG A 237 6.26 -12.56 18.39
C ARG A 237 5.78 -11.14 18.69
N THR A 238 6.56 -10.36 19.44
CA THR A 238 6.18 -8.99 19.80
C THR A 238 6.33 -8.07 18.59
N ALA A 239 5.38 -7.15 18.42
CA ALA A 239 5.35 -6.25 17.28
C ALA A 239 6.63 -5.38 17.18
N LEU A 240 7.19 -4.98 18.33
CA LEU A 240 8.46 -4.25 18.39
C LEU A 240 9.64 -5.08 17.87
N PHE A 241 9.77 -6.34 18.31
CA PHE A 241 10.84 -7.23 17.84
C PHE A 241 10.76 -7.41 16.33
N VAL A 242 9.57 -7.78 15.82
CA VAL A 242 9.35 -7.97 14.39
C VAL A 242 9.65 -6.70 13.61
N THR A 243 9.23 -5.54 14.09
CA THR A 243 9.47 -4.26 13.38
C THR A 243 10.94 -3.90 13.32
N VAL A 244 11.64 -3.96 14.45
CA VAL A 244 13.06 -3.56 14.56
C VAL A 244 13.97 -4.52 13.77
N THR A 245 13.60 -5.79 13.67
CA THR A 245 14.38 -6.79 12.92
C THR A 245 13.98 -6.87 11.44
N ALA A 246 12.69 -6.83 11.11
CA ALA A 246 12.22 -6.92 9.74
C ALA A 246 12.58 -5.68 8.92
N LEU A 247 12.51 -4.47 9.50
CA LEU A 247 12.79 -3.22 8.77
C LEU A 247 14.19 -3.20 8.11
N PRO A 248 15.31 -3.43 8.82
CA PRO A 248 16.63 -3.44 8.20
C PRO A 248 16.79 -4.58 7.19
N LEU A 249 16.28 -5.78 7.48
CA LEU A 249 16.34 -6.92 6.55
C LEU A 249 15.58 -6.62 5.25
N THR A 250 14.38 -6.07 5.38
CA THR A 250 13.53 -5.64 4.25
C THR A 250 14.22 -4.58 3.43
N LEU A 251 14.86 -3.60 4.07
CA LEU A 251 15.62 -2.55 3.39
C LEU A 251 16.83 -3.13 2.64
N LEU A 252 17.57 -4.07 3.23
CA LEU A 252 18.68 -4.75 2.56
C LEU A 252 18.22 -5.52 1.33
N CYS A 253 17.13 -6.29 1.44
CA CYS A 253 16.52 -7.00 0.31
C CYS A 253 16.03 -6.02 -0.77
N ALA A 254 15.38 -4.93 -0.39
CA ALA A 254 14.91 -3.90 -1.33
C ALA A 254 16.07 -3.20 -2.05
N ILE A 255 17.16 -2.88 -1.36
CA ILE A 255 18.37 -2.30 -1.95
C ILE A 255 19.01 -3.29 -2.92
N GLY A 256 19.15 -4.56 -2.52
CA GLY A 256 19.71 -5.62 -3.36
C GLY A 256 18.88 -5.83 -4.63
N SER A 257 17.57 -6.00 -4.48
CA SER A 257 16.61 -6.11 -5.59
C SER A 257 16.71 -4.92 -6.55
N TRP A 258 16.77 -3.70 -6.01
CA TRP A 258 16.85 -2.50 -6.83
C TRP A 258 18.10 -2.46 -7.69
N HIS A 259 19.28 -2.64 -7.10
CA HIS A 259 20.54 -2.47 -7.84
C HIS A 259 20.87 -3.67 -8.74
N LEU A 260 20.47 -4.88 -8.36
CA LEU A 260 20.78 -6.11 -9.11
C LEU A 260 19.76 -6.42 -10.22
N ILE A 261 18.50 -6.01 -10.06
CA ILE A 261 17.40 -6.46 -10.93
C ILE A 261 16.62 -5.28 -11.49
N GLU A 262 16.00 -4.48 -10.62
CA GLU A 262 15.03 -3.46 -11.06
C GLU A 262 15.70 -2.35 -11.87
N LYS A 263 16.84 -1.82 -11.41
CA LYS A 263 17.57 -0.75 -12.08
C LYS A 263 18.13 -1.19 -13.46
N PRO A 264 18.77 -2.36 -13.60
CA PRO A 264 19.13 -2.90 -14.92
C PRO A 264 17.93 -3.05 -15.86
N VAL A 265 16.83 -3.65 -15.39
CA VAL A 265 15.63 -3.87 -16.21
C VAL A 265 14.99 -2.55 -16.63
N LEU A 266 14.91 -1.57 -15.72
CA LEU A 266 14.45 -0.22 -16.04
C LEU A 266 15.35 0.47 -17.08
N GLY A 267 16.65 0.16 -17.10
CA GLY A 267 17.61 0.61 -18.10
C GLY A 267 17.26 0.18 -19.53
N LEU A 268 16.59 -0.97 -19.69
CA LEU A 268 16.16 -1.49 -21.00
C LEU A 268 15.09 -0.61 -21.68
N ARG A 269 14.45 0.30 -20.93
CA ARG A 269 13.48 1.26 -21.49
C ARG A 269 14.02 2.06 -22.67
N LYS A 270 15.34 2.32 -22.70
CA LYS A 270 16.01 3.06 -23.77
C LYS A 270 15.91 2.37 -25.13
N HIS A 271 15.77 1.04 -25.14
CA HIS A 271 15.60 0.24 -26.35
C HIS A 271 14.13 0.09 -26.75
N LEU A 272 13.21 0.15 -25.78
CA LEU A 272 11.77 -0.05 -25.98
C LEU A 272 11.01 1.24 -26.32
N LEU A 273 11.56 2.40 -25.96
CA LEU A 273 10.91 3.70 -26.14
C LEU A 273 11.82 4.66 -26.90
N PRO A 274 11.27 5.44 -27.85
CA PRO A 274 12.03 6.50 -28.52
C PRO A 274 12.51 7.53 -27.48
N LYS A 275 13.70 8.10 -27.73
CA LYS A 275 14.34 9.09 -26.86
C LYS A 275 13.38 10.24 -26.58
N GLN A 276 12.79 10.25 -25.39
CA GLN A 276 11.92 11.35 -24.99
C GLN A 276 12.76 12.61 -24.81
N ARG A 277 12.27 13.74 -25.32
CA ARG A 277 12.80 15.05 -24.95
C ARG A 277 12.67 15.17 -23.44
N ARG A 278 13.79 15.46 -22.75
CA ARG A 278 13.73 15.81 -21.33
C ARG A 278 12.72 16.96 -21.20
N PRO A 279 11.72 16.87 -20.32
CA PRO A 279 10.96 18.05 -19.94
C PRO A 279 11.97 19.11 -19.52
N VAL A 280 11.82 20.34 -20.01
CA VAL A 280 12.59 21.48 -19.51
C VAL A 280 12.36 21.49 -18.01
N GLU A 281 13.42 21.26 -17.26
CA GLU A 281 13.43 21.32 -15.81
C GLU A 281 13.08 22.78 -15.49
N GLN A 282 11.82 23.05 -15.14
CA GLN A 282 11.50 24.33 -14.55
C GLN A 282 12.28 24.37 -13.24
N GLU A 283 13.32 25.19 -13.21
CA GLU A 283 14.05 25.57 -12.00
C GLU A 283 13.08 26.23 -11.03
N GLY A 284 12.26 25.42 -10.38
CA GLY A 284 11.56 25.78 -9.18
C GLY A 284 12.63 25.91 -8.11
N THR A 285 13.08 27.15 -7.87
CA THR A 285 13.90 27.51 -6.72
C THR A 285 13.41 26.75 -5.49
N VAL A 286 14.21 25.79 -5.02
CA VAL A 286 13.94 25.06 -3.79
C VAL A 286 14.00 26.11 -2.68
N ARG A 287 12.83 26.65 -2.32
CA ARG A 287 12.72 27.65 -1.26
C ARG A 287 13.29 27.04 0.01
N ALA A 288 14.27 27.74 0.56
CA ALA A 288 14.89 27.43 1.84
C ALA A 288 13.84 27.21 2.93
N TRP A 289 14.20 26.36 3.90
CA TRP A 289 13.41 26.02 5.06
C TRP A 289 12.69 27.24 5.66
N THR A 290 11.38 27.15 5.73
CA THR A 290 10.54 28.07 6.50
C THR A 290 9.72 27.25 7.49
N PRO A 291 9.15 27.84 8.56
CA PRO A 291 8.33 27.19 9.61
C PRO A 291 7.07 26.42 9.14
N ARG A 292 7.00 26.09 7.85
CA ARG A 292 6.01 25.31 7.10
C ARG A 292 6.27 23.79 7.15
N THR A 293 6.86 23.23 8.20
CA THR A 293 6.97 21.76 8.35
C THR A 293 6.06 21.22 9.43
N VAL A 294 5.51 22.09 10.30
CA VAL A 294 4.66 21.69 11.43
C VAL A 294 3.43 20.90 10.97
N GLY A 295 2.69 21.38 9.98
CA GLY A 295 1.47 20.69 9.53
C GLY A 295 1.74 19.30 8.95
N ILE A 296 2.84 19.12 8.22
CA ILE A 296 3.25 17.83 7.66
C ILE A 296 3.73 16.90 8.77
N THR A 297 4.58 17.39 9.67
CA THR A 297 5.04 16.62 10.83
C THR A 297 3.86 16.16 11.68
N VAL A 298 2.86 17.02 11.91
CA VAL A 298 1.62 16.66 12.60
C VAL A 298 0.85 15.58 11.84
N CYS A 299 0.67 15.71 10.52
CA CYS A 299 -0.01 14.69 9.72
C CYS A 299 0.75 13.35 9.76
N LEU A 300 2.08 13.36 9.64
CA LEU A 300 2.90 12.16 9.66
C LEU A 300 2.91 11.49 11.04
N LEU A 301 3.03 12.26 12.13
CA LEU A 301 2.97 11.75 13.49
C LEU A 301 1.57 11.20 13.81
N ALA A 302 0.52 11.94 13.47
CA ALA A 302 -0.85 11.52 13.70
C ALA A 302 -1.21 10.28 12.86
N TYR A 303 -0.75 10.20 11.61
CA TYR A 303 -0.88 9.00 10.79
C TYR A 303 -0.10 7.83 11.39
N GLY A 304 1.15 8.04 11.82
CA GLY A 304 1.96 7.02 12.49
C GLY A 304 1.32 6.51 13.78
N LEU A 305 0.74 7.40 14.58
CA LEU A 305 -0.01 7.05 15.79
C LEU A 305 -1.30 6.30 15.46
N PHE A 306 -2.05 6.73 14.44
CA PHE A 306 -3.25 6.05 13.96
C PHE A 306 -2.92 4.63 13.50
N VAL A 307 -1.91 4.48 12.64
CA VAL A 307 -1.45 3.17 12.16
C VAL A 307 -1.00 2.32 13.34
N ALA A 308 -0.23 2.86 14.28
CA ALA A 308 0.22 2.10 15.45
C ALA A 308 -0.91 1.70 16.38
N HIS A 309 -1.95 2.53 16.50
CA HIS A 309 -3.16 2.21 17.25
C HIS A 309 -3.95 1.08 16.56
N ALA A 310 -4.19 1.21 15.26
CA ALA A 310 -4.94 0.23 14.46
C ALA A 310 -4.22 -1.11 14.35
N SER A 311 -2.88 -1.10 14.28
CA SER A 311 -2.05 -2.31 14.23
C SER A 311 -1.73 -2.91 15.61
N ALA A 312 -2.23 -2.31 16.69
CA ALA A 312 -1.94 -2.69 18.08
C ALA A 312 -0.43 -2.72 18.44
N LEU A 313 0.41 -2.06 17.62
CA LEU A 313 1.87 -2.05 17.71
C LEU A 313 2.37 -1.37 19.00
N PHE A 314 1.65 -0.34 19.44
CA PHE A 314 1.85 0.27 20.75
C PHE A 314 0.56 0.12 21.55
N PRO A 315 0.60 -0.42 22.79
CA PRO A 315 -0.57 -0.54 23.64
C PRO A 315 -0.93 0.82 24.24
N LEU A 316 -1.24 1.81 23.39
CA LEU A 316 -1.70 3.15 23.75
C LEU A 316 -2.99 3.08 24.58
N ARG A 317 -3.80 2.04 24.40
CA ARG A 317 -4.94 1.73 25.29
C ARG A 317 -4.51 1.50 26.74
N SER A 318 -3.40 0.78 26.95
CA SER A 318 -2.89 0.48 28.29
C SER A 318 -2.18 1.66 28.95
N ALA A 319 -1.62 2.58 28.14
CA ALA A 319 -0.97 3.79 28.63
C ALA A 319 -2.01 4.88 28.95
N ALA A 320 -3.01 5.07 28.09
CA ALA A 320 -4.13 5.98 28.33
C ALA A 320 -5.02 5.50 29.49
N GLY A 321 -5.29 4.20 29.59
CA GLY A 321 -6.04 3.62 30.72
C GLY A 321 -5.31 3.76 32.06
N ARG A 322 -3.98 3.67 32.05
CA ARG A 322 -3.14 3.92 33.24
C ARG A 322 -3.04 5.40 33.62
N LEU A 323 -3.05 6.31 32.64
CA LEU A 323 -3.05 7.76 32.87
C LEU A 323 -4.42 8.29 33.32
N LEU A 324 -5.51 7.66 32.88
CA LEU A 324 -6.89 8.04 33.22
C LEU A 324 -7.45 7.31 34.45
N GLY A 325 -6.62 6.53 35.18
CA GLY A 325 -7.01 5.90 36.44
C GLY A 325 -8.10 4.83 36.33
N ALA A 326 -8.35 4.29 35.13
CA ALA A 326 -9.38 3.27 34.95
C ALA A 326 -8.83 1.88 35.33
N ASN A 327 -8.85 1.58 36.63
CA ASN A 327 -8.79 0.20 37.11
C ASN A 327 -10.10 -0.49 36.77
N THR A 328 -10.08 -1.44 35.83
CA THR A 328 -10.99 -2.59 35.88
C THR A 328 -10.36 -3.78 35.15
N PRO A 329 -10.25 -4.95 35.81
CA PRO A 329 -9.86 -6.18 35.15
C PRO A 329 -11.12 -6.85 34.57
N THR A 330 -11.06 -7.35 33.35
CA THR A 330 -11.72 -8.62 32.98
C THR A 330 -11.28 -9.07 31.59
N THR A 331 -10.60 -10.20 31.60
CA THR A 331 -10.48 -11.19 30.52
C THR A 331 -11.83 -11.49 29.89
N THR A 332 -11.94 -11.35 28.56
CA THR A 332 -12.75 -12.27 27.74
C THR A 332 -12.18 -12.36 26.33
N GLN A 333 -12.21 -13.58 25.80
CA GLN A 333 -11.46 -14.12 24.68
C GLN A 333 -11.74 -13.41 23.34
N ALA A 334 -10.67 -13.08 22.62
CA ALA A 334 -10.74 -12.80 21.19
C ALA A 334 -10.56 -14.12 20.43
N GLY A 335 -11.66 -14.66 19.89
CA GLY A 335 -11.59 -15.68 18.84
C GLY A 335 -11.11 -15.08 17.51
N PRO A 336 -10.53 -15.89 16.61
CA PRO A 336 -10.01 -15.38 15.34
C PRO A 336 -11.18 -14.99 14.43
N GLN A 337 -11.22 -13.72 14.01
CA GLN A 337 -12.09 -13.26 12.92
C GLN A 337 -11.24 -13.05 11.67
N PHE A 338 -11.78 -13.60 10.58
CA PHE A 338 -11.20 -13.88 9.26
C PHE A 338 -10.58 -12.68 8.54
#